data_AF-A0A496S8E8-F1
#
_entry.id   AF-A0A496S8E8-F1
#
_cell.length_a   1.000
_cell.length_b   1.000
_cell.length_c   1.000
_cell.angle_alpha   90.00
_cell.angle_beta   90.00
_cell.angle_gamma   90.00
#
_symmetry.space_group_name_H-M   'P 1'
#
loop_
_entity.id
_entity.type
_entity.pdbx_description
1 polymer ?
#
loop_
_entity_poly.entity_id
_entity_poly.type
_entity_poly.pdbx_seq_one_letter_code
_entity_poly.pdbx_strand_id
1 'polypeptide(L)' 'MLAGDLSFLIGEKILFDTGERGDWLLENIKSLKVDIDKIEVIIISHDHWDHTGGLWVLLEKKRFKVYGLKKV' A
#
# COMPACT_ATOMS: atom_id res chain seq x y z
N MET A 1 -10.33 15.27 13.03
CA MET A 1 -10.73 14.14 12.17
C MET A 1 -9.78 13.00 12.47
N LEU A 2 -10.27 11.88 13.00
CA LEU A 2 -9.53 10.63 12.95
C LEU A 2 -9.65 10.17 11.50
N ALA A 3 -8.64 10.49 10.68
CA ALA A 3 -8.60 9.96 9.33
C ALA A 3 -8.35 8.46 9.48
N GLY A 4 -9.36 7.66 9.15
CA GLY A 4 -9.26 6.21 9.19
C GLY A 4 -8.46 5.79 7.99
N ASP A 5 -7.20 5.46 8.24
CA ASP A 5 -6.35 4.77 7.28
C ASP A 5 -6.99 3.43 6.86
N LEU A 6 -6.80 3.05 5.59
CA LEU A 6 -7.21 1.78 5.04
C LEU A 6 -6.20 1.31 3.99
N SER A 7 -5.77 0.06 4.11
CA SER A 7 -5.06 -0.67 3.06
C SER A 7 -5.63 -2.08 2.96
N PHE A 8 -5.88 -2.57 1.74
CA PHE A 8 -6.37 -3.94 1.54
C PHE A 8 -5.80 -4.58 0.28
N LEU A 9 -5.66 -5.90 0.33
CA LEU A 9 -5.17 -6.73 -0.76
C LEU A 9 -6.36 -7.31 -1.54
N ILE A 10 -6.39 -7.09 -2.85
CA ILE A 10 -7.39 -7.67 -3.75
C ILE A 10 -6.75 -8.89 -4.43
N GLY A 11 -7.21 -10.09 -4.05
CA GLY A 11 -6.58 -11.34 -4.45
C GLY A 11 -5.17 -11.44 -3.87
N GLU A 12 -4.15 -11.60 -4.72
CA GLU A 12 -2.73 -11.61 -4.31
C GLU A 12 -1.90 -10.55 -5.04
N LYS A 13 -2.51 -9.75 -5.93
CA LYS A 13 -1.79 -8.96 -6.96
C LYS A 13 -1.88 -7.46 -6.79
N ILE A 14 -2.97 -6.96 -6.23
CA ILE A 14 -3.25 -5.52 -6.15
C ILE A 14 -3.33 -5.12 -4.70
N LEU A 15 -2.45 -4.20 -4.31
CA LEU A 15 -2.53 -3.51 -3.03
C LEU A 15 -3.22 -2.16 -3.25
N PHE A 16 -4.35 -1.94 -2.57
CA PHE A 16 -5.08 -0.68 -2.61
C PHE A 16 -4.75 0.11 -1.34
N ASP A 17 -4.21 1.32 -1.52
CA ASP A 17 -3.56 2.17 -0.52
C ASP A 17 -2.45 1.45 0.27
N THR A 18 -1.74 2.19 1.12
CA THR A 18 -0.54 1.65 1.78
C THR A 18 -0.41 1.97 3.26
N GLY A 19 -1.44 2.54 3.89
CA GLY A 19 -1.33 2.82 5.30
C GLY A 19 -0.72 4.18 5.62
N GLU A 20 -0.90 4.66 6.85
CA GLU A 20 -0.14 5.76 7.47
C GLU A 20 1.29 5.31 7.80
N ARG A 21 1.46 4.02 8.12
CA ARG A 21 2.71 3.46 8.66
C ARG A 21 3.18 2.22 7.91
N GLY A 22 4.38 2.32 7.33
CA GLY A 22 5.00 1.23 6.59
C GLY A 22 5.35 0.00 7.44
N ASP A 23 5.75 0.18 8.70
CA ASP A 23 6.04 -0.95 9.59
C ASP A 23 4.79 -1.77 9.89
N TRP A 24 3.65 -1.13 10.14
CA TRP A 24 2.37 -1.81 10.32
C TRP A 24 1.92 -2.56 9.06
N LEU A 25 2.10 -1.96 7.88
CA LEU A 25 1.80 -2.64 6.62
C LEU A 25 2.64 -3.91 6.44
N LEU A 26 3.96 -3.83 6.70
CA LEU A 26 4.86 -4.98 6.58
C LEU A 26 4.53 -6.08 7.62
N GLU A 27 4.16 -5.69 8.84
CA GLU A 27 3.69 -6.63 9.86
C GLU A 27 2.41 -7.35 9.43
N ASN A 28 1.46 -6.65 8.79
CA ASN A 28 0.24 -7.24 8.25
C ASN A 28 0.53 -8.21 7.10
N ILE A 29 1.37 -7.82 6.13
CA ILE A 29 1.79 -8.68 5.02
C ILE A 29 2.40 -9.98 5.57
N LYS A 30 3.30 -9.87 6.55
CA LYS A 30 3.94 -11.02 7.20
C LYS A 30 2.93 -11.89 7.95
N SER A 31 2.05 -11.28 8.76
CA SER A 31 1.10 -12.00 9.62
C SER A 31 0.03 -12.74 8.82
N LEU A 32 -0.39 -12.15 7.70
CA LEU A 32 -1.33 -12.76 6.75
C LEU A 32 -0.66 -13.73 5.77
N LYS A 33 0.67 -13.93 5.88
CA LYS A 33 1.47 -14.79 4.99
C LYS A 33 1.32 -14.41 3.51
N VAL A 34 1.16 -13.11 3.23
CA VAL A 34 1.10 -12.58 1.88
C VAL A 34 2.52 -12.56 1.32
N ASP A 35 2.68 -13.12 0.13
CA ASP A 35 3.92 -13.02 -0.63
C ASP A 35 3.98 -11.66 -1.33
N ILE A 36 4.85 -10.78 -0.86
CA ILE A 36 5.06 -9.44 -1.43
C ILE A 36 5.49 -9.51 -2.90
N ASP A 37 6.13 -10.60 -3.33
CA ASP A 37 6.58 -10.76 -4.70
C ASP A 37 5.42 -10.99 -5.68
N LYS A 38 4.28 -11.48 -5.18
CA LYS A 38 3.04 -11.61 -5.97
C LYS A 38 2.29 -10.30 -6.15
N ILE A 39 2.53 -9.29 -5.31
CA ILE A 39 1.96 -7.96 -5.49
C ILE A 39 2.61 -7.31 -6.72
N GLU A 40 1.81 -7.00 -7.72
CA GLU A 40 2.25 -6.45 -9.02
C GLU A 40 1.93 -4.95 -9.12
N VAL A 41 0.82 -4.53 -8.51
CA VAL A 41 0.25 -3.20 -8.67
C VAL A 41 -0.11 -2.60 -7.31
N ILE A 42 0.22 -1.32 -7.14
CA ILE A 42 -0.25 -0.48 -6.04
C ILE A 42 -1.18 0.59 -6.62
N ILE A 43 -2.35 0.75 -6.03
CA ILE A 43 -3.31 1.81 -6.36
C ILE A 43 -3.38 2.76 -5.17
N ILE A 44 -3.14 4.05 -5.38
CA ILE A 44 -3.29 5.10 -4.36
C ILE A 44 -4.58 5.86 -4.63
N SER A 45 -5.49 5.88 -3.65
CA SER A 45 -6.81 6.49 -3.74
C SER A 45 -6.71 8.01 -3.86
N HIS A 46 -5.90 8.64 -3.00
CA HIS A 46 -5.60 10.06 -3.02
C HIS A 46 -4.30 10.40 -2.28
N ASP A 47 -3.78 11.58 -2.56
CA ASP A 47 -2.50 12.08 -2.04
C ASP A 47 -2.67 12.73 -0.67
N HIS A 48 -2.95 11.87 0.32
CA HIS A 48 -2.77 12.17 1.74
C HIS A 48 -1.77 11.18 2.35
N TRP A 49 -1.13 11.62 3.44
CA TRP A 49 -0.05 10.88 4.08
C TRP A 49 -0.51 9.54 4.67
N ASP A 50 -1.75 9.48 5.16
CA ASP A 50 -2.38 8.30 5.74
C ASP A 50 -2.77 7.23 4.71
N HIS A 51 -2.63 7.52 3.40
CA HIS A 51 -2.82 6.54 2.33
C HIS A 51 -1.50 6.12 1.63
N THR A 52 -0.46 6.92 1.81
CA THR A 52 0.84 6.80 1.11
C THR A 52 2.01 6.46 2.02
N GLY A 53 1.80 6.41 3.34
CA GLY A 53 2.85 6.21 4.35
C GLY A 53 3.63 4.90 4.19
N GLY A 54 2.96 3.79 3.86
CA GLY A 54 3.62 2.52 3.60
C GLY A 54 4.21 2.35 2.19
N LEU A 55 3.92 3.24 1.25
CA LEU A 55 4.41 3.14 -0.13
C LEU A 55 5.94 3.13 -0.18
N TRP A 56 6.59 3.97 0.63
CA TRP A 56 8.04 4.14 0.63
C TRP A 56 8.77 2.86 1.03
N VAL A 57 8.33 2.19 2.09
CA VAL A 57 8.97 0.93 2.56
C VAL A 57 8.76 -0.22 1.57
N LEU A 58 7.67 -0.21 0.79
CA LEU A 58 7.47 -1.19 -0.28
C LEU A 58 8.44 -0.95 -1.42
N LEU A 59 8.60 0.30 -1.86
CA LEU A 59 9.49 0.67 -2.97
C LEU A 59 10.97 0.35 -2.69
N GLU A 60 11.37 0.26 -1.42
CA GLU A 60 12.70 -0.24 -1.01
C GLU A 60 12.89 -1.75 -1.25
N LYS A 61 11.81 -2.54 -1.28
CA LYS A 61 11.87 -4.00 -1.48
C LYS A 61 12.00 -4.38 -2.94
N LYS A 62 11.17 -3.76 -3.80
CA LYS A 62 11.20 -3.95 -5.25
C LYS A 62 10.45 -2.84 -5.97
N ARG A 63 10.55 -2.83 -7.30
CA ARG A 63 9.79 -1.90 -8.15
C ARG A 63 8.35 -2.36 -8.32
N PHE A 64 7.40 -1.47 -8.06
CA PHE A 64 5.96 -1.68 -8.29
C PHE A 64 5.45 -0.80 -9.43
N LYS A 65 4.37 -1.23 -10.09
CA LYS A 65 3.53 -0.31 -10.88
C LYS A 65 2.62 0.43 -9.91
N VAL A 66 2.69 1.75 -9.91
CA VAL A 66 1.88 2.59 -9.04
C VAL A 66 0.90 3.41 -9.89
N TYR A 67 -0.39 3.30 -9.61
CA TYR A 67 -1.44 4.11 -10.22
C TYR A 67 -2.04 5.04 -9.17
N GLY A 68 -2.29 6.29 -9.55
CA GLY A 68 -3.00 7.26 -8.73
C GLY A 68 -3.86 8.15 -9.60
N LEU A 69 -4.88 8.77 -9.00
CA LEU A 69 -5.71 9.73 -9.70
C LEU A 69 -4.93 11.01 -9.97
N LYS A 70 -5.02 11.51 -11.21
CA LYS A 70 -4.49 12.83 -11.55
C LYS A 70 -5.34 13.89 -10.85
N LYS A 71 -4.74 14.72 -10.00
CA LYS A 71 -5.39 15.94 -9.50
C LYS A 71 -5.68 16.84 -10.71
N VAL A 72 -6.95 17.14 -10.93
CA VAL A 72 -7.45 18.06 -11.97
C VAL A 72 -7.30 19.50 -11.52
#